data_AF-A0A2V8H0C5-F1
#
_entry.id   AF-A0A2V8H0C5-F1
#
_cell.length_a   1.000
_cell.length_b   1.000
_cell.length_c   1.000
_cell.angle_alpha   90.00
_cell.angle_beta   90.00
_cell.angle_gamma   90.00
#
_symmetry.space_group_name_H-M   'P 1'
#
loop_
_entity.id
_entity.type
_entity.pdbx_description
1 polymer ?
#
loop_
_entity_poly.entity_id
_entity_poly.type
_entity_poly.pdbx_seq_one_letter_code
_entity_poly.pdbx_strand_id
1 'polypeptide(L)'
;MFDHSWKARSPYRLPDLLWKAAVNRIRAEFEEMPSLRVTLAEARRLFGLPDPAATWVLRCLAREGFLVHTTRGEYIRRAAHP
;
A
#
# COMPACT_ATOMS: atom_id res chain seq x y z
N MET A 1 -10.69 -24.87 -6.76
CA MET A 1 -9.67 -24.63 -7.79
C MET A 1 -8.92 -23.35 -7.38
N PHE A 2 -8.00 -23.47 -6.43
CA PHE A 2 -7.19 -22.34 -5.95
C PHE A 2 -5.73 -22.78 -6.08
N ASP A 3 -5.07 -22.32 -7.13
CA ASP A 3 -3.65 -22.61 -7.33
C ASP A 3 -2.81 -21.70 -6.40
N HIS A 4 -2.21 -22.33 -5.40
CA HIS A 4 -1.14 -21.79 -4.57
C HIS A 4 0.18 -22.39 -5.08
N SER A 5 0.85 -21.69 -5.98
CA SER A 5 2.27 -21.94 -6.26
C SER A 5 3.01 -20.63 -6.50
N TRP A 6 3.08 -19.79 -5.46
CA TRP A 6 4.00 -18.65 -5.44
C TRP A 6 5.32 -19.08 -4.78
N LYS A 7 6.13 -19.85 -5.51
CA LYS A 7 7.52 -20.13 -5.10
C LYS A 7 8.41 -18.91 -5.38
N ALA A 8 9.29 -18.63 -4.44
CA ALA A 8 10.17 -17.47 -4.35
C ALA A 8 11.04 -17.22 -5.61
N ARG A 9 10.69 -16.19 -6.37
CA ARG A 9 11.56 -15.11 -6.88
C ARG A 9 10.64 -14.02 -7.47
N SER A 10 10.44 -12.92 -6.73
CA SER A 10 9.61 -11.72 -7.03
C SER A 10 8.83 -11.69 -8.36
N PRO A 11 7.50 -11.93 -8.35
CA PRO A 11 6.64 -11.74 -9.52
C PRO A 11 6.20 -10.27 -9.75
N TYR A 12 6.66 -9.30 -8.95
CA TYR A 12 6.30 -7.89 -9.06
C TYR A 12 7.41 -7.00 -9.61
N ARG A 13 8.14 -7.42 -10.65
CA ARG A 13 8.76 -6.43 -11.54
C ARG A 13 7.66 -5.86 -12.44
N LEU A 14 6.66 -5.22 -11.82
CA LEU A 14 5.77 -4.33 -12.55
C LEU A 14 6.69 -3.27 -13.18
N PRO A 15 6.49 -2.93 -14.47
CA PRO A 15 7.21 -1.82 -15.08
C PRO A 15 7.18 -0.61 -14.15
N ASP A 16 8.30 0.10 -14.01
CA ASP A 16 8.44 1.22 -13.06
C ASP A 16 7.29 2.24 -13.16
N LEU A 17 6.72 2.38 -14.36
CA LEU A 17 5.55 3.22 -14.63
C LEU A 17 4.26 2.72 -13.96
N LEU A 18 3.98 1.42 -14.00
CA LEU A 18 2.82 0.81 -13.34
C LEU A 18 2.94 0.87 -11.82
N TRP A 19 4.16 0.68 -11.30
CA TRP A 19 4.45 0.86 -9.88
C TRP A 19 4.20 2.30 -9.45
N LYS A 20 4.78 3.28 -10.17
CA LYS A 20 4.57 4.71 -9.89
C LYS A 20 3.09 5.10 -9.98
N ALA A 21 2.35 4.56 -10.95
CA ALA A 21 0.92 4.81 -11.08
C ALA A 21 0.12 4.26 -9.88
N ALA A 22 0.44 3.05 -9.41
CA ALA A 22 -0.21 2.47 -8.23
C ALA A 22 0.10 3.26 -6.95
N VAL A 23 1.37 3.64 -6.76
CA VAL A 23 1.80 4.48 -5.63
C VAL A 23 1.10 5.85 -5.68
N ASN A 24 1.07 6.50 -6.84
CA ASN A 24 0.41 7.80 -7.00
C ASN A 24 -1.10 7.72 -6.77
N ARG A 25 -1.77 6.65 -7.21
CA ARG A 25 -3.20 6.46 -6.95
C ARG A 25 -3.48 6.31 -5.45
N ILE A 26 -2.73 5.44 -4.77
CA ILE A 26 -2.87 5.25 -3.32
C ILE A 26 -2.59 6.56 -2.59
N ARG A 27 -1.54 7.27 -2.98
CA ARG A 27 -1.19 8.57 -2.43
C ARG A 27 -2.32 9.58 -2.62
N ALA A 28 -2.88 9.69 -3.82
CA ALA A 28 -4.00 10.57 -4.12
C ALA A 28 -5.23 10.26 -3.25
N GLU A 29 -5.56 8.99 -3.00
CA GLU A 29 -6.66 8.63 -2.11
C GLU A 29 -6.41 9.05 -0.65
N PHE A 30 -5.18 8.91 -0.15
CA PHE A 30 -4.80 9.47 1.16
C PHE A 30 -4.74 11.01 1.17
N GLU A 31 -4.53 11.65 0.01
CA GLU A 31 -4.55 13.11 -0.13
C GLU A 31 -5.98 13.66 -0.11
N GLU A 32 -6.89 13.02 -0.83
CA GLU A 32 -8.32 13.34 -0.86
C GLU A 32 -8.97 13.10 0.51
N MET A 33 -8.52 12.08 1.24
CA MET A 33 -9.03 11.73 2.57
C MET A 33 -7.90 11.65 3.61
N PRO A 34 -7.48 12.78 4.20
CA PRO A 34 -6.40 12.80 5.20
C PRO A 34 -6.72 12.01 6.48
N SER A 35 -8.00 11.77 6.77
CA SER A 35 -8.48 10.98 7.91
C SER A 35 -8.50 9.46 7.64
N LEU A 36 -8.13 9.03 6.42
CA LEU A 36 -8.18 7.64 6.01
C LEU A 36 -7.17 6.82 6.82
N ARG A 37 -7.69 5.80 7.50
CA ARG A 37 -6.94 4.78 8.23
C ARG A 37 -7.32 3.44 7.63
N VAL A 38 -6.32 2.70 7.17
CA VAL A 38 -6.57 1.39 6.55
C VAL A 38 -5.60 0.37 7.09
N THR A 39 -6.13 -0.77 7.52
CA THR A 39 -5.34 -1.98 7.74
C THR A 39 -4.89 -2.55 6.39
N LEU A 40 -3.91 -3.46 6.43
CA LEU A 40 -3.47 -4.17 5.22
C LEU A 40 -4.64 -4.87 4.50
N ALA A 41 -5.57 -5.46 5.26
CA ALA A 41 -6.75 -6.13 4.72
C ALA A 41 -7.72 -5.16 4.05
N GLU A 42 -7.92 -3.98 4.64
CA GLU A 42 -8.78 -2.94 4.07
C GLU A 42 -8.15 -2.32 2.82
N ALA A 43 -6.86 -2.03 2.85
CA ALA A 43 -6.13 -1.52 1.68
C ALA A 43 -6.23 -2.49 0.49
N ARG A 44 -6.15 -3.80 0.73
CA ARG A 44 -6.36 -4.81 -0.32
C ARG A 44 -7.75 -4.72 -0.94
N ARG A 45 -8.79 -4.51 -0.15
CA ARG A 45 -10.18 -4.38 -0.62
C ARG A 45 -10.42 -3.06 -1.33
N LEU A 46 -9.87 -1.97 -0.79
CA LEU A 46 -10.07 -0.61 -1.28
C LEU A 46 -9.30 -0.36 -2.58
N PHE A 47 -8.04 -0.80 -2.64
CA PHE A 47 -7.19 -0.63 -3.83
C PHE A 47 -7.23 -1.82 -4.81
N GLY A 48 -7.88 -2.94 -4.45
CA GLY A 48 -7.98 -4.13 -5.29
C GLY A 48 -6.63 -4.80 -5.58
N LEU A 49 -5.62 -4.60 -4.72
CA LEU A 49 -4.25 -5.09 -4.94
C LEU A 49 -4.03 -6.50 -4.34
N PRO A 50 -3.19 -7.33 -4.98
CA PRO A 50 -2.78 -8.61 -4.40
C PRO A 50 -1.93 -8.39 -3.14
N ASP A 51 -2.02 -9.33 -2.21
CA ASP A 51 -1.45 -9.23 -0.85
C ASP A 51 0.02 -8.77 -0.79
N PRO A 52 0.94 -9.30 -1.63
CA PRO A 52 2.33 -8.87 -1.58
C PRO A 52 2.51 -7.45 -2.14
N ALA A 53 1.75 -7.06 -3.16
CA ALA A 53 1.84 -5.73 -3.77
C ALA A 53 1.30 -4.65 -2.81
N ALA A 54 0.13 -4.90 -2.21
CA ALA A 54 -0.44 -4.01 -1.20
C ALA A 54 0.52 -3.79 -0.03
N THR A 55 1.10 -4.88 0.49
CA THR A 55 2.09 -4.84 1.58
C THR A 55 3.33 -4.05 1.17
N TRP A 56 3.84 -4.26 -0.04
CA TRP A 56 5.03 -3.57 -0.52
C TRP A 56 4.81 -2.07 -0.68
N VAL A 57 3.69 -1.66 -1.30
CA VAL A 57 3.39 -0.24 -1.52
C VAL A 57 3.21 0.49 -0.19
N LEU A 58 2.43 -0.07 0.74
CA LEU A 58 2.21 0.52 2.05
C LEU A 58 3.50 0.62 2.86
N ARG A 59 4.35 -0.42 2.84
CA ARG A 59 5.67 -0.38 3.49
C ARG A 59 6.61 0.63 2.84
N CYS A 60 6.58 0.79 1.51
CA CYS A 60 7.35 1.82 0.82
C CYS A 60 6.93 3.21 1.27
N LEU A 61 5.63 3.51 1.22
CA LEU A 61 5.08 4.79 1.67
C LEU A 61 5.35 5.07 3.16
N ALA A 62 5.33 4.03 3.99
CA ALA A 62 5.69 4.16 5.41
C ALA A 62 7.20 4.44 5.60
N ARG A 63 8.07 3.79 4.81
CA ARG A 63 9.52 4.04 4.82
C ARG A 63 9.88 5.43 4.31
N GLU A 64 9.14 5.95 3.33
CA GLU A 64 9.27 7.34 2.86
C GLU A 64 8.72 8.36 3.87
N GLY A 65 8.04 7.91 4.93
CA GLY A 65 7.44 8.75 5.95
C GLY A 65 6.12 9.40 5.52
N PHE A 66 5.53 8.97 4.41
CA PHE A 66 4.21 9.42 3.98
C PHE A 66 3.10 8.78 4.83
N LEU A 67 3.24 7.50 5.18
CA LEU A 67 2.35 6.77 6.07
C LEU A 67 3.02 6.51 7.43
N VAL A 68 2.21 6.44 8.48
CA VAL A 68 2.61 5.94 9.80
C VAL A 68 1.92 4.61 10.01
N HIS A 69 2.70 3.59 10.35
CA HIS A 69 2.17 2.31 10.78
C HIS A 69 1.93 2.35 12.29
N THR A 70 0.66 2.21 12.71
CA THR A 70 0.28 2.24 14.12
C THR A 70 0.55 0.88 14.78
N THR A 71 0.61 0.85 16.11
CA THR A 71 0.72 -0.40 16.88
C THR A 71 -0.50 -1.32 16.72
N ARG A 72 -1.63 -0.80 16.21
CA ARG A 72 -2.85 -1.55 15.91
C ARG A 72 -2.83 -2.24 14.54
N GLY A 73 -1.76 -2.03 13.75
CA GLY A 73 -1.64 -2.59 12.40
C GLY A 73 -2.33 -1.75 11.32
N GLU A 74 -2.64 -0.49 11.62
CA GLU A 74 -3.27 0.45 10.68
C GLU A 74 -2.19 1.32 10.02
N TYR A 75 -2.38 1.64 8.75
CA TYR A 75 -1.63 2.65 8.05
C TYR A 75 -2.46 3.92 8.00
N ILE A 76 -1.93 5.00 8.57
CA ILE A 76 -2.55 6.32 8.56
C ILE A 76 -1.63 7.28 7.80
N ARG A 77 -2.20 8.27 7.11
CA ARG A 77 -1.40 9.36 6.55
C ARG A 77 -0.66 10.07 7.68
N ARG A 78 0.65 10.28 7.52
CA ARG A 78 1.37 11.20 8.39
C ARG A 78 0.79 12.58 8.11
N ALA A 79 -0.09 13.06 8.98
CA ALA A 79 -0.44 14.47 8.98
C ALA A 79 0.89 15.22 9.04
N ALA A 80 1.17 16.05 8.04
CA ALA A 80 2.30 16.95 8.12
C ALA A 80 2.06 17.79 9.37
N HIS A 81 2.73 17.45 10.46
CA HIS A 81 2.82 18.34 11.59
C HIS A 81 3.52 19.59 11.04
N PRO A 82 2.92 20.79 11.21
CA PRO A 82 3.47 22.04 10.69
C PRO A 82 4.89 22.31 11.20
#